data_AF-A0A7C0YZJ0-F1
#
_entry.id   AF-A0A7C0YZJ0-F1
#
_cell.length_a   1.000
_cell.length_b   1.000
_cell.length_c   1.000
_cell.angle_alpha   90.00
_cell.angle_beta   90.00
_cell.angle_gamma   90.00
#
_symmetry.space_group_name_H-M   'P 1'
#
loop_
_entity.id
_entity.type
_entity.pdbx_description
1 polymer ?
#
loop_
_entity_poly.entity_id
_entity_poly.type
_entity_poly.pdbx_seq_one_letter_code
_entity_poly.pdbx_strand_id
1 'polypeptide(L)'
;MYAVQYIALLIISALIIYLIGKYGKKELNWQDLILWESLLLIMLVISLKPIELSITIKGLLGLGRGLDALFVVSIGLSYLILFRLYMAIDKTEREITELTRQIAIELQDIKEELKKLEKQSTPPEDSL
;
A
#
# COMPACT_ATOMS: atom_id res chain seq x y z
N MET A 1 -10.28 -21.04 -28.96
CA MET A 1 -8.83 -20.85 -28.72
C MET A 1 -8.57 -20.91 -27.21
N TYR A 2 -8.20 -22.08 -26.69
CA TYR A 2 -7.95 -22.29 -25.25
C TYR A 2 -6.56 -21.83 -24.78
N ALA A 3 -5.66 -21.50 -25.72
CA ALA A 3 -4.29 -21.08 -25.43
C ALA A 3 -4.24 -19.86 -24.48
N VAL A 4 -5.10 -18.87 -24.71
CA VAL A 4 -5.18 -17.67 -23.85
C VAL A 4 -5.59 -18.04 -22.42
N GLN A 5 -6.48 -19.02 -22.27
CA GLN A 5 -6.97 -19.47 -20.96
C GLN A 5 -5.88 -20.20 -20.18
N TYR A 6 -5.12 -21.08 -20.84
CA TYR A 6 -3.99 -21.77 -20.20
C TYR A 6 -2.84 -20.82 -19.85
N ILE A 7 -2.54 -19.84 -20.71
CA ILE A 7 -1.51 -18.81 -20.43
C ILE A 7 -1.93 -17.96 -19.22
N ALA A 8 -3.20 -17.51 -19.18
CA ALA A 8 -3.71 -16.73 -18.05
C ALA A 8 -3.68 -17.53 -16.74
N LEU A 9 -4.09 -18.79 -16.76
CA LEU A 9 -4.04 -19.66 -15.58
C LEU A 9 -2.61 -19.84 -15.05
N LEU A 10 -1.65 -20.06 -15.95
CA LEU A 10 -0.24 -20.25 -15.59
C LEU A 10 0.35 -18.98 -14.97
N ILE A 11 0.09 -17.81 -15.57
CA ILE A 11 0.54 -16.51 -15.05
C ILE A 11 -0.05 -16.24 -13.66
N ILE A 12 -1.37 -16.43 -13.49
CA ILE A 12 -2.03 -16.17 -12.20
C ILE A 12 -1.51 -17.12 -11.11
N SER A 13 -1.34 -18.41 -11.43
CA SER A 13 -0.76 -19.38 -10.50
C SER A 13 0.67 -19.02 -10.10
N ALA A 14 1.50 -18.59 -11.07
CA ALA A 14 2.86 -18.12 -10.79
C ALA A 14 2.87 -16.87 -9.89
N LEU A 15 1.94 -15.94 -10.10
CA LEU A 15 1.79 -14.73 -9.27
C LEU A 15 1.37 -15.05 -7.84
N ILE A 16 0.46 -16.01 -7.63
CA ILE A 16 0.07 -16.48 -6.29
C ILE A 16 1.28 -17.08 -5.57
N ILE A 17 2.02 -17.97 -6.24
CA ILE A 17 3.22 -18.59 -5.66
C ILE A 17 4.27 -17.54 -5.30
N TYR A 18 4.47 -16.55 -6.17
CA TYR A 18 5.40 -15.44 -5.92
C TYR A 18 4.98 -14.59 -4.71
N LEU A 19 3.68 -14.29 -4.58
CA LEU A 19 3.13 -13.49 -3.48
C LEU A 19 3.26 -14.22 -2.13
N ILE A 20 2.96 -15.52 -2.10
CA ILE A 20 3.19 -16.39 -0.93
C ILE A 20 4.69 -16.46 -0.59
N GLY A 21 5.57 -16.54 -1.59
CA GLY A 21 7.02 -16.51 -1.38
C GLY A 21 7.53 -15.20 -0.78
N LYS A 22 6.90 -14.06 -1.12
CA LYS A 22 7.22 -12.75 -0.56
C LYS A 22 6.73 -12.59 0.88
N TYR A 23 5.65 -13.29 1.26
CA TYR A 23 5.17 -13.33 2.65
C TYR A 23 6.18 -13.91 3.63
N GLY A 24 6.94 -14.93 3.21
CA GLY A 24 7.98 -15.57 4.04
C GLY A 24 9.07 -14.61 4.52
N LYS A 25 9.21 -13.43 3.89
CA LYS A 25 10.22 -12.41 4.24
C LYS A 25 9.73 -11.37 5.26
N LYS A 26 8.50 -11.46 5.78
CA LYS A 26 7.90 -10.52 6.77
C LYS A 26 7.83 -9.04 6.35
N GLU A 27 8.04 -8.73 5.08
CA GLU A 27 7.98 -7.35 4.55
C GLU A 27 6.54 -6.87 4.29
N LEU A 28 5.54 -7.76 4.34
CA LEU A 28 4.16 -7.45 4.00
C LEU A 28 3.23 -7.59 5.21
N ASN A 29 2.40 -6.57 5.42
CA ASN A 29 1.39 -6.56 6.46
C ASN A 29 0.25 -7.53 6.09
N TRP A 30 -0.33 -8.21 7.08
CA TRP A 30 -1.35 -9.24 6.87
C TRP A 30 -2.58 -8.73 6.07
N GLN A 31 -2.91 -7.45 6.25
CA GLN A 31 -3.99 -6.79 5.51
C GLN A 31 -3.68 -6.65 4.01
N ASP A 32 -2.43 -6.37 3.65
CA ASP A 32 -2.03 -6.18 2.26
C ASP A 32 -2.08 -7.52 1.52
N LEU A 33 -1.70 -8.62 2.19
CA LEU A 33 -1.80 -9.96 1.62
C LEU A 33 -3.23 -10.35 1.33
N ILE A 34 -4.15 -10.15 2.27
CA ILE A 34 -5.56 -10.49 2.05
C ILE A 34 -6.12 -9.69 0.88
N LEU A 35 -5.77 -8.41 0.75
CA LEU A 35 -6.18 -7.59 -0.39
C LEU A 35 -5.62 -8.14 -1.70
N TRP A 36 -4.31 -8.39 -1.78
CA TRP A 36 -3.67 -8.89 -3.00
C TRP A 36 -4.10 -10.30 -3.37
N GLU A 37 -4.19 -11.22 -2.40
CA GLU A 37 -4.72 -12.57 -2.60
C GLU A 37 -6.16 -12.51 -3.10
N SER A 38 -7.04 -11.71 -2.47
CA SER A 38 -8.43 -11.57 -2.93
C SER A 38 -8.52 -11.07 -4.37
N LEU A 39 -7.67 -10.12 -4.76
CA LEU A 39 -7.61 -9.60 -6.12
C LEU A 39 -7.19 -10.67 -7.12
N LEU A 40 -6.14 -11.44 -6.81
CA LEU A 40 -5.66 -12.54 -7.65
C LEU A 40 -6.70 -13.66 -7.76
N LEU A 41 -7.40 -13.96 -6.67
CA LEU A 41 -8.47 -14.96 -6.63
C LEU A 41 -9.66 -14.54 -7.50
N ILE A 42 -10.07 -13.28 -7.43
CA ILE A 42 -11.09 -12.70 -8.33
C ILE A 42 -10.65 -12.83 -9.79
N MET A 43 -9.38 -12.54 -10.09
CA MET A 43 -8.82 -12.65 -11.43
C MET A 43 -8.79 -14.10 -11.94
N LEU A 44 -8.49 -15.06 -11.06
CA LEU A 44 -8.50 -16.49 -11.35
C LEU A 44 -9.92 -16.99 -11.67
N VAL A 45 -10.92 -16.55 -10.89
CA VAL A 45 -12.34 -16.88 -11.13
C VAL A 45 -12.81 -16.30 -12.47
N ILE A 46 -12.45 -15.05 -12.79
CA ILE A 46 -12.73 -14.42 -14.09
C ILE A 46 -12.10 -15.23 -15.24
N SER A 47 -10.88 -15.72 -15.06
CA SER A 47 -10.14 -16.48 -16.09
C SER A 47 -10.72 -17.88 -16.34
N LEU A 48 -11.24 -18.54 -15.31
CA LEU A 48 -11.83 -19.89 -15.44
C LEU A 48 -13.13 -19.90 -16.25
N LYS A 49 -13.96 -18.84 -16.14
CA LYS A 49 -15.29 -18.78 -16.78
C LYS A 49 -15.62 -17.37 -17.32
N PRO A 50 -14.93 -16.89 -18.37
CA PRO A 50 -15.11 -15.52 -18.88
C PRO A 50 -16.51 -15.24 -19.46
N ILE A 51 -17.18 -16.27 -19.99
CA ILE A 51 -18.53 -16.13 -20.60
C ILE A 51 -19.62 -16.05 -19.52
N GLU A 52 -19.59 -16.93 -18.52
CA GLU A 52 -20.66 -17.03 -17.50
C GLU A 52 -20.65 -15.78 -16.60
N LEU A 53 -19.48 -15.29 -16.21
CA LEU A 53 -19.36 -14.11 -15.36
C LEU A 53 -19.84 -12.83 -16.08
N SER A 54 -19.53 -12.70 -17.36
CA SER A 54 -20.00 -11.60 -18.22
C SER A 54 -21.53 -11.54 -18.28
N ILE A 55 -22.20 -12.70 -18.26
CA ILE A 55 -23.66 -12.80 -18.26
C ILE A 55 -24.25 -12.44 -16.88
N THR A 56 -23.65 -12.93 -15.79
CA THR A 56 -24.12 -12.62 -14.42
C THR A 56 -23.95 -11.14 -14.07
N ILE A 57 -22.80 -10.54 -14.40
CA ILE A 57 -22.52 -9.12 -14.15
C ILE A 57 -23.42 -8.24 -15.03
N LYS A 58 -23.67 -8.64 -16.28
CA LYS A 58 -24.65 -7.98 -17.15
C LYS A 58 -26.04 -7.95 -16.52
N GLY A 59 -26.48 -9.06 -15.91
CA GLY A 59 -27.77 -9.12 -15.22
C GLY A 59 -27.87 -8.21 -14.00
N LEU A 60 -26.75 -7.99 -13.30
CA LEU A 60 -26.71 -7.15 -12.10
C LEU A 60 -26.60 -5.64 -12.41
N LEU A 61 -25.76 -5.27 -13.39
CA LEU A 61 -25.50 -3.86 -13.75
C LEU A 61 -26.38 -3.34 -14.90
N GLY A 62 -27.08 -4.19 -15.65
CA GLY A 62 -27.97 -3.78 -16.74
C GLY A 62 -27.27 -3.23 -18.00
N LEU A 63 -25.94 -3.33 -18.09
CA LEU A 63 -25.15 -2.84 -19.23
C LEU A 63 -25.18 -3.86 -20.38
N GLY A 64 -25.47 -3.40 -21.61
CA GLY A 64 -25.74 -4.27 -22.77
C GLY A 64 -24.61 -5.23 -23.16
N ARG A 65 -23.37 -4.93 -22.77
CA ARG A 65 -22.14 -5.71 -23.01
C ARG A 65 -21.47 -6.04 -21.68
N GLY A 66 -21.23 -7.32 -21.37
CA GLY A 66 -20.65 -7.71 -20.09
C GLY A 66 -19.17 -7.31 -19.91
N LEU A 67 -18.46 -7.00 -21.01
CA LEU A 67 -17.12 -6.39 -20.94
C LEU A 67 -17.17 -4.98 -20.33
N ASP A 68 -18.14 -4.15 -20.72
CA ASP A 68 -18.25 -2.78 -20.24
C ASP A 68 -18.61 -2.75 -18.75
N ALA A 69 -19.42 -3.71 -18.29
CA ALA A 69 -19.73 -3.85 -16.87
C ALA A 69 -18.51 -4.25 -16.03
N LEU A 70 -17.64 -5.13 -16.54
CA LEU A 70 -16.36 -5.46 -15.91
C LEU A 70 -15.44 -4.23 -15.80
N PHE A 71 -15.39 -3.39 -16.84
CA PHE A 71 -14.62 -2.15 -16.81
C PHE A 71 -15.12 -1.18 -15.74
N VAL A 72 -16.43 -0.96 -15.65
CA VAL A 72 -17.03 -0.07 -14.63
C VAL A 72 -16.69 -0.55 -13.22
N VAL A 73 -16.84 -1.86 -12.96
CA VAL A 73 -16.49 -2.45 -11.65
C VAL A 73 -14.99 -2.32 -11.37
N SER A 74 -14.14 -2.57 -12.36
CA SER A 74 -12.68 -2.45 -12.22
C SER A 74 -12.24 -1.02 -11.91
N ILE A 75 -12.85 -0.03 -12.57
CA ILE A 75 -12.59 1.39 -12.31
C ILE A 75 -13.04 1.75 -10.89
N GLY A 76 -14.22 1.29 -10.45
CA GLY A 76 -14.72 1.50 -9.10
C GLY A 76 -13.80 0.91 -8.03
N LEU A 77 -13.38 -0.36 -8.20
CA LEU A 77 -12.41 -1.03 -7.33
C LEU A 77 -11.06 -0.29 -7.31
N SER A 78 -10.57 0.13 -8.48
CA SER A 78 -9.32 0.88 -8.59
C SER A 78 -9.40 2.20 -7.81
N TYR A 79 -10.53 2.91 -7.89
CA TYR A 79 -10.73 4.12 -7.13
C TYR A 79 -10.70 3.88 -5.61
N LEU A 80 -11.34 2.80 -5.12
CA LEU A 80 -11.28 2.43 -3.70
C LEU A 80 -9.85 2.12 -3.23
N ILE A 81 -9.06 1.44 -4.06
CA ILE A 81 -7.65 1.15 -3.76
C ILE A 81 -6.83 2.44 -3.72
N LEU A 82 -7.01 3.32 -4.71
CA LEU A 82 -6.34 4.63 -4.76
C LEU A 82 -6.72 5.50 -3.56
N PHE A 83 -7.99 5.47 -3.15
CA PHE A 83 -8.46 6.18 -1.96
C PHE A 83 -7.77 5.66 -0.69
N ARG A 84 -7.67 4.33 -0.53
CA ARG A 84 -6.92 3.73 0.59
C ARG A 84 -5.44 4.12 0.57
N LEU A 85 -4.82 4.14 -0.62
CA LEU A 85 -3.43 4.57 -0.78
C LEU A 85 -3.25 6.03 -0.36
N TYR A 86 -4.17 6.91 -0.79
CA TYR A 86 -4.14 8.33 -0.42
C TYR A 86 -4.23 8.52 1.11
N MET A 87 -5.13 7.80 1.79
CA MET A 87 -5.22 7.84 3.26
C MET A 87 -3.94 7.35 3.95
N ALA A 88 -3.29 6.31 3.40
CA ALA A 88 -2.02 5.82 3.94
C ALA A 88 -0.90 6.86 3.77
N ILE A 89 -0.88 7.57 2.64
CA ILE A 89 0.07 8.67 2.39
C ILE A 89 -0.16 9.81 3.39
N ASP A 90 -1.40 10.27 3.56
CA ASP A 90 -1.73 11.36 4.51
C ASP A 90 -1.32 11.01 5.95
N LYS A 91 -1.59 9.77 6.39
CA LYS A 91 -1.14 9.29 7.71
C LYS A 91 0.38 9.32 7.85
N THR A 92 1.08 8.85 6.82
CA THR A 92 2.54 8.82 6.80
C THR A 92 3.13 10.23 6.84
N GLU A 93 2.55 11.17 6.10
CA GLU A 93 2.97 12.58 6.09
C GLU A 93 2.82 13.25 7.46
N ARG A 94 1.71 12.97 8.16
CA ARG A 94 1.49 13.43 9.54
C ARG A 94 2.55 12.87 10.50
N GLU A 95 2.82 11.56 10.41
CA GLU A 95 3.84 10.91 11.25
C GLU A 95 5.24 11.49 11.02
N ILE A 96 5.61 11.74 9.76
CA ILE A 96 6.90 12.39 9.41
C ILE A 96 6.97 13.80 9.99
N THR A 97 5.87 14.56 9.93
CA THR A 97 5.82 15.92 10.47
C THR A 97 5.99 15.92 11.99
N GLU A 98 5.29 15.02 12.69
CA GLU A 98 5.42 14.86 14.14
C GLU A 98 6.82 14.42 14.56
N LEU A 99 7.42 13.48 13.82
CA LEU A 99 8.77 13.01 14.05
C LEU A 99 9.80 14.13 13.86
N THR A 100 9.67 14.91 12.78
CA THR A 100 10.56 16.04 12.50
C THR A 100 10.45 17.10 13.61
N ARG A 101 9.24 17.37 14.11
CA ARG A 101 9.03 18.28 15.24
C ARG A 101 9.70 17.78 16.52
N GLN A 102 9.58 16.50 16.84
CA GLN A 102 10.24 15.90 18.01
C GLN A 102 11.76 16.02 17.91
N ILE A 103 12.33 15.67 16.75
CA ILE A 103 13.77 15.79 16.49
C ILE A 103 14.24 17.25 16.63
N ALA A 104 13.47 18.22 16.13
CA ALA A 104 13.84 19.63 16.25
C ALA A 104 13.89 20.12 17.70
N ILE A 105 12.95 19.68 18.55
CA ILE A 105 12.91 20.01 19.98
C ILE A 105 14.09 19.35 20.70
N GLU A 106 14.32 18.05 20.48
CA GLU A 106 15.42 17.31 21.10
C GLU A 106 16.79 17.90 20.74
N LEU A 107 16.98 18.29 19.48
CA LEU A 107 18.19 18.98 19.03
C LEU A 107 18.37 20.36 19.68
N GLN A 108 17.28 21.07 19.99
CA GLN A 108 17.35 22.35 20.69
C GLN A 108 17.76 22.15 22.15
N ASP A 109 17.15 21.18 22.85
CA ASP A 109 17.45 20.87 24.25
C ASP A 109 18.92 20.48 24.43
N ILE A 110 19.45 19.62 23.55
CA ILE A 110 20.87 19.23 23.53
C ILE A 110 21.77 20.46 23.35
N LYS A 111 21.43 21.39 22.44
CA LYS A 111 22.21 22.62 22.24
C LYS A 111 22.20 23.52 23.48
N GLU A 112 21.08 23.62 24.17
CA GLU A 112 20.96 24.41 25.40
C GLU A 112 21.78 23.81 26.54
N GLU A 113 21.78 22.49 26.69
CA GLU A 113 22.64 21.80 27.66
C GLU A 113 24.12 22.00 27.37
N LEU A 114 24.55 21.84 26.11
CA LEU A 114 25.93 22.09 25.71
C LEU A 114 26.37 23.53 26.04
N LYS A 115 25.51 24.52 25.77
CA LYS A 115 25.80 25.93 26.10
C LYS A 115 25.90 26.18 27.60
N LYS A 116 25.13 25.46 28.43
CA LYS A 116 25.24 25.53 29.90
C LYS A 116 26.57 24.94 30.37
N LEU A 117 26.99 23.81 29.80
CA LEU A 117 28.25 23.16 30.12
C LEU A 117 29.46 24.04 29.74
N GLU A 118 29.47 24.64 28.55
CA GLU A 118 30.54 25.55 28.10
C GLU A 118 30.73 26.75 29.03
N LYS A 119 29.62 27.36 29.48
CA LYS A 119 29.65 28.47 30.43
C LYS A 119 30.19 28.07 31.80
N GLN A 120 29.99 26.82 32.21
CA GLN A 120 30.44 26.31 33.51
C GLN A 120 31.91 25.87 33.47
N SER A 121 32.43 25.50 32.29
CA SER A 121 33.84 25.11 32.08
C SER A 121 34.78 26.27 31.76
N THR A 122 34.28 27.48 31.50
CA THR A 122 35.12 28.66 31.24
C THR A 122 35.41 29.39 32.55
N PRO A 123 36.69 29.56 32.97
CA PRO A 123 37.03 30.29 34.19
C PRO A 123 36.57 31.75 34.09
N PRO A 124 36.14 32.39 35.20
CA PRO A 124 35.79 33.81 35.16
C PRO A 124 36.99 34.63 34.68
N GLU A 125 36.76 35.42 33.64
CA GLU A 125 37.73 36.31 32.99
C GLU A 125 38.20 37.47 33.92
N ASP A 126 37.63 37.55 35.12
CA ASP A 126 37.80 38.64 36.10
C ASP A 126 38.93 38.39 37.14
N SER A 127 39.84 37.44 36.86
CA SER A 127 40.99 37.12 37.74
C SER A 127 42.37 37.39 37.11
N LEU A 128 42.47 38.35 36.19
CA LEU A 128 43.73 38.92 35.69
C LEU A 128 43.69 40.44 35.79
#